data_AF-X1TMY8-F1
#
_entry.id   AF-X1TMY8-F1
#
_cell.length_a   1.000
_cell.length_b   1.000
_cell.length_c   1.000
_cell.angle_alpha   90.00
_cell.angle_beta   90.00
_cell.angle_gamma   90.00
#
_symmetry.space_group_name_H-M   'P 1'
#
loop_
_entity.id
_entity.type
_entity.pdbx_description
1 polymer ?
#
loop_
_entity_poly.entity_id
_entity_poly.type
_entity_poly.pdbx_seq_one_letter_code
_entity_poly.pdbx_strand_id
1 'polypeptide(L)' 'LTNLNPNKPIDLKCEIRGSKVSKVDGEILTSTNMNDYNDFGQKEKVYPVKFKGAKLNGETLMIHLPAKSIVVLELK' A
#
# COMPACT_ATOMS: atom_id res chain seq x y z
N LEU A 1 -2.98 -6.17 0.22
CA LEU A 1 -1.98 -6.34 1.30
C LEU A 1 -2.36 -5.44 2.47
N THR A 2 -2.20 -5.88 3.70
CA THR A 2 -2.59 -5.09 4.89
C THR A 2 -1.50 -5.16 5.95
N ASN A 3 -1.11 -4.00 6.49
CA ASN A 3 -0.22 -3.91 7.65
C ASN A 3 -1.04 -3.61 8.91
N LEU A 4 -1.15 -4.62 9.76
CA LEU A 4 -1.89 -4.56 11.03
C LEU A 4 -1.10 -3.89 12.15
N ASN A 5 0.20 -3.61 11.96
CA ASN A 5 0.99 -2.92 12.96
C ASN A 5 0.65 -1.41 12.93
N PRO A 6 0.20 -0.81 14.05
CA PRO A 6 -0.19 0.59 14.08
C PRO A 6 0.99 1.56 13.97
N ASN A 7 2.21 1.09 14.27
CA ASN A 7 3.37 1.93 14.55
C ASN A 7 4.59 1.62 13.67
N LYS A 8 4.67 0.42 13.07
CA LYS A 8 5.85 0.00 12.30
C LYS A 8 5.51 -0.30 10.84
N PRO A 9 6.29 0.23 9.87
CA PRO A 9 6.20 -0.23 8.50
C PRO A 9 6.73 -1.66 8.36
N ILE A 10 6.41 -2.30 7.24
CA ILE A 10 6.89 -3.63 6.87
C ILE A 10 7.44 -3.57 5.45
N ASP A 11 8.68 -4.03 5.27
CA ASP A 11 9.25 -4.26 3.94
C ASP A 11 8.98 -5.70 3.51
N LEU A 12 8.34 -5.87 2.36
CA LEU A 12 8.00 -7.15 1.77
C LEU A 12 8.77 -7.37 0.47
N LYS A 13 9.18 -8.62 0.25
CA LYS A 13 9.68 -9.10 -1.04
C LYS A 13 8.81 -10.27 -1.46
N CYS A 14 8.19 -10.14 -2.63
CA CYS A 14 7.32 -11.16 -3.19
C CYS A 14 7.85 -11.54 -4.57
N GLU A 15 7.99 -12.84 -4.83
CA GLU A 15 8.34 -13.35 -6.15
C GLU A 15 7.06 -13.59 -6.95
N ILE A 16 6.99 -13.07 -8.17
CA ILE A 16 5.88 -13.28 -9.09
C ILE A 16 6.29 -14.36 -10.08
N ARG A 17 5.73 -15.56 -9.93
CA ARG A 17 5.99 -16.70 -10.82
C ARG A 17 4.86 -16.89 -11.82
N GLY A 18 5.18 -17.38 -13.01
CA GLY A 18 4.21 -17.78 -14.02
C GLY A 18 3.58 -16.63 -14.82
N SER A 19 4.04 -15.39 -14.65
CA SER A 19 3.63 -14.24 -15.45
C SER A 19 4.76 -13.23 -15.60
N LYS A 20 4.85 -12.59 -16.77
CA LYS A 20 5.78 -11.48 -16.99
C LYS A 20 5.09 -10.18 -16.63
N VAL A 21 5.51 -9.56 -15.52
CA VAL A 21 5.03 -8.26 -15.08
C VAL A 21 6.07 -7.20 -15.43
N SER A 22 5.63 -6.14 -16.09
CA SER A 22 6.46 -5.02 -16.52
C SER A 22 6.15 -3.74 -15.75
N LYS A 23 4.94 -3.62 -15.19
CA LYS A 23 4.49 -2.44 -14.48
C LYS A 23 3.67 -2.80 -13.25
N VAL A 24 3.84 -1.98 -12.21
CA VAL A 24 3.01 -2.01 -11.01
C VAL A 24 2.43 -0.62 -10.77
N ASP A 25 1.10 -0.56 -10.69
CA ASP A 25 0.35 0.60 -10.19
C ASP A 25 -0.30 0.20 -8.86
N GLY A 26 -0.74 1.17 -8.06
CA GLY A 26 -1.41 0.84 -6.81
C GLY A 26 -2.00 2.03 -6.07
N GLU A 27 -2.81 1.69 -5.08
CA GLU A 27 -3.46 2.61 -4.17
C GLU A 27 -3.24 2.19 -2.73
N ILE A 28 -3.24 3.18 -1.83
CA ILE A 28 -3.09 2.99 -0.39
C ILE A 28 -4.20 3.74 0.34
N LEU A 29 -4.74 3.09 1.36
CA LEU A 29 -5.56 3.70 2.39
C LEU A 29 -4.80 3.64 3.72
N THR A 30 -4.56 4.80 4.33
CA THR A 30 -3.90 4.94 5.62
C THR A 30 -4.22 6.31 6.22
N SER A 31 -3.78 6.56 7.46
CA SER A 31 -4.02 7.78 8.21
C SER A 31 -2.85 8.08 9.16
N THR A 32 -2.84 9.28 9.75
CA THR A 32 -1.82 9.64 10.74
C THR A 32 -2.02 8.85 12.04
N ASN A 33 -3.28 8.77 12.52
CA ASN A 33 -3.65 8.07 13.75
C ASN A 33 -4.55 6.87 13.47
N MET A 34 -4.43 5.83 14.30
CA MET A 34 -5.20 4.59 14.15
C MET A 34 -6.72 4.77 14.27
N ASN A 35 -7.15 5.79 15.03
CA ASN A 35 -8.55 6.11 15.27
C ASN A 35 -9.05 7.30 14.43
N ASP A 36 -8.32 7.71 13.40
CA ASP A 36 -8.82 8.73 12.47
C ASP A 36 -10.04 8.20 11.70
N TYR A 37 -11.04 9.06 11.52
CA TYR A 37 -12.24 8.79 10.74
C TYR A 37 -12.69 10.06 10.01
N ASN A 38 -13.56 9.89 9.01
CA ASN A 38 -14.18 10.99 8.29
C ASN A 38 -15.48 11.39 8.99
N ASP A 39 -15.73 12.69 9.08
CA ASP A 39 -16.94 13.25 9.68
C ASP A 39 -17.56 14.30 8.73
N PHE A 40 -18.87 14.49 8.83
CA PHE A 40 -19.60 15.39 7.94
C PHE A 40 -19.16 16.85 8.15
N GLY A 41 -19.03 17.58 7.04
CA GLY A 41 -18.58 18.98 7.07
C GLY A 41 -17.10 19.18 7.40
N GLN A 42 -16.34 18.12 7.65
CA GLN A 42 -14.90 18.15 7.85
C GLN A 42 -14.16 17.67 6.59
N LYS A 43 -12.91 18.11 6.42
CA LYS A 43 -12.04 17.58 5.36
C LYS A 43 -11.77 16.09 5.63
N GLU A 44 -11.85 15.27 4.58
CA GLU A 44 -11.52 13.85 4.67
C GLU A 44 -10.08 13.62 5.17
N LYS A 45 -9.94 12.69 6.11
CA LYS A 45 -8.68 12.27 6.71
C LYS A 45 -8.26 10.87 6.24
N VAL A 46 -9.24 10.02 5.92
CA VAL A 46 -9.03 8.62 5.52
C VAL A 46 -9.66 8.42 4.15
N TYR A 47 -8.83 8.41 3.11
CA TYR A 47 -9.27 8.22 1.72
C TYR A 47 -8.15 7.58 0.88
N PRO A 48 -8.48 6.83 -0.19
CA PRO A 48 -7.48 6.20 -1.03
C PRO A 48 -6.63 7.24 -1.77
N VAL A 49 -5.33 6.99 -1.85
CA VAL A 49 -4.39 7.79 -2.65
C VAL A 49 -3.45 6.89 -3.44
N LYS A 50 -2.81 7.46 -4.48
CA LYS A 50 -1.83 6.73 -5.29
C LYS A 50 -0.67 6.23 -4.43
N PHE A 51 -0.41 4.93 -4.49
CA PHE A 51 0.69 4.29 -3.80
C PHE A 51 1.93 4.21 -4.70
N LYS A 52 3.09 4.61 -4.14
CA LYS A 52 4.39 4.61 -4.84
C LYS A 52 5.45 3.76 -4.12
N GLY A 53 5.07 3.02 -3.09
CA GLY A 53 5.97 2.19 -2.29
C GLY A 53 6.25 0.80 -2.88
N ALA A 54 5.71 0.48 -4.06
CA ALA A 54 5.97 -0.76 -4.78
C ALA A 54 6.93 -0.54 -5.95
N LYS A 55 7.88 -1.46 -6.12
CA LYS A 55 8.83 -1.48 -7.24
C LYS A 55 9.08 -2.91 -7.70
N LEU A 56 9.17 -3.10 -9.02
CA LEU A 56 9.60 -4.36 -9.62
C LEU A 56 11.11 -4.35 -9.85
N ASN A 57 11.75 -5.48 -9.56
CA ASN A 57 13.14 -5.76 -9.88
C ASN A 57 13.20 -7.18 -10.47
N GLY A 58 13.15 -7.27 -11.80
CA GLY A 58 12.90 -8.54 -12.48
C GLY A 58 11.56 -9.14 -12.05
N GLU A 59 11.57 -10.40 -11.61
CA GLU A 59 10.39 -11.13 -11.12
C GLU A 59 10.08 -10.84 -9.63
N THR A 60 10.89 -10.02 -8.97
CA THR A 60 10.69 -9.68 -7.55
C THR A 60 9.99 -8.33 -7.39
N LEU A 61 8.84 -8.37 -6.72
CA LEU A 61 8.12 -7.20 -6.25
C LEU A 61 8.59 -6.82 -4.84
N MET A 62 9.17 -5.63 -4.71
CA MET A 62 9.57 -5.05 -3.43
C MET A 62 8.53 -4.01 -3.01
N ILE A 63 8.06 -4.09 -1.77
CA ILE A 63 6.96 -3.26 -1.27
C ILE A 63 7.34 -2.71 0.10
N HIS A 64 7.35 -1.39 0.23
CA HIS A 64 7.40 -0.71 1.52
C HIS A 64 5.97 -0.40 1.97
N LEU A 65 5.47 -1.15 2.95
CA LEU A 65 4.10 -1.04 3.44
C LEU A 65 4.06 -0.20 4.73
N PRO A 66 3.50 1.03 4.71
CA PRO A 66 3.42 1.87 5.89
C PRO A 66 2.66 1.19 7.04
N ALA A 67 2.87 1.66 8.26
CA ALA A 67 2.06 1.25 9.42
C ALA A 67 0.56 1.50 9.15
N LYS A 68 -0.34 0.68 9.72
CA LYS A 68 -1.81 0.84 9.64
C LYS A 68 -2.29 1.20 8.23
N SER A 69 -1.96 0.34 7.27
CA SER A 69 -2.24 0.60 5.86
C SER A 69 -2.86 -0.60 5.17
N ILE A 70 -3.69 -0.29 4.17
CA ILE A 70 -4.22 -1.23 3.20
C ILE A 70 -3.69 -0.78 1.84
N VAL A 71 -3.04 -1.69 1.12
CA VAL A 71 -2.52 -1.44 -0.24
C VAL A 71 -3.09 -2.45 -1.22
N VAL A 72 -3.56 -1.94 -2.35
CA VAL A 72 -3.97 -2.74 -3.51
C VAL A 72 -2.99 -2.43 -4.64
N LEU A 73 -2.48 -3.48 -5.29
CA LEU A 73 -1.55 -3.38 -6.40
C LEU A 73 -2.16 -3.99 -7.65
N GLU A 74 -2.05 -3.27 -8.76
CA GLU A 74 -2.39 -3.75 -10.09
C GLU A 74 -1.08 -4.11 -10.81
N LEU A 75 -0.97 -5.35 -11.28
CA LEU A 75 0.20 -5.87 -11.99
C LEU A 75 -0.12 -5.96 -13.48
N LYS A 76 0.75 -5.40 -14.32
CA LYS A 76 0.61 -5.33 -15.79
C LYS A 76 1.82 -5.91 -16.50
#